data_AF-A0A7V4HVY7-F1
#
_entry.id   AF-A0A7V4HVY7-F1
#
_cell.length_a   1.000
_cell.length_b   1.000
_cell.length_c   1.000
_cell.angle_alpha   90.00
_cell.angle_beta   90.00
_cell.angle_gamma   90.00
#
_symmetry.space_group_name_H-M   'P 1'
#
loop_
_entity.id
_entity.type
_entity.pdbx_description
1 polymer ?
#
loop_
_entity_poly.entity_id
_entity_poly.type
_entity_poly.pdbx_seq_one_letter_code
_entity_poly.pdbx_strand_id
1 'polypeptide(L)'
;MLATLGWLQFHPPTAGIEAVSSSALAVGAESGGVKLLEPLVDEKYSIWEKIALITNVVIALAGLAYAVMLVGEVKNADQGTPRMQEIAQAVREGANAYLFRQFRVVGVLIVVITALLYFAAKAANAEQSIALGRAIAFFIGSTFSATVGFVGMRMATVGNLRVAAAARESFGKALQLGYRTGTITGMLTDGLGLLGGSIIFLVYGEHAYEALLGFGFGGTLLALFMRVGGGIYTKAADVGADLVGKIEAGIPEDDPRNAATIADNVGDNVGDCAGMAADIFESYEVTIVAAMILGIASFGHKGVIFPLLVRAIGVVASIISTYTVRAGDKGTAAEAMKGVNRGFVIGSILSIAGFILLGLVYLHFDAAYLADYPQAAAGFPGSTPTAVAAGLPWWANFGFGGLDMRPAWTCLIGIILAVCLNKCTEYYTGTEFSPVKSLAKSCSTGHATNIIQGFAVGYESTVAAVLIIAAAIMCSALIYAGTNPTFIAFGVAMCGIGMLTLTGNTISMDVFGPVADNANGIGEMGYDKAEMGEET
;
A
#
# COMPACT_ATOMS: atom_id res chain seq x y z
N MET A 1 14.79 -49.46 0.49
CA MET A 1 14.65 -49.38 -0.98
C MET A 1 14.06 -48.03 -1.44
N LEU A 2 14.36 -46.92 -0.75
CA LEU A 2 13.98 -45.55 -1.16
C LEU A 2 15.10 -44.52 -0.88
N ALA A 3 16.34 -44.97 -0.68
CA ALA A 3 17.50 -44.13 -0.35
C ALA A 3 18.48 -43.96 -1.54
N THR A 4 18.11 -44.36 -2.76
CA THR A 4 19.01 -44.45 -3.92
C THR A 4 18.57 -43.60 -5.13
N LEU A 5 17.69 -42.61 -4.94
CA LEU A 5 17.33 -41.65 -6.00
C LEU A 5 18.18 -40.37 -5.84
N GLY A 6 19.32 -40.33 -6.53
CA GLY A 6 20.35 -39.29 -6.46
C GLY A 6 19.96 -37.89 -6.96
N TRP A 7 18.68 -37.59 -7.16
CA TRP A 7 18.20 -36.28 -7.60
C TRP A 7 17.55 -35.44 -6.48
N LEU A 8 17.48 -36.00 -5.26
CA LEU A 8 16.95 -35.32 -4.06
C LEU A 8 18.02 -35.00 -3.02
N GLN A 9 19.30 -35.25 -3.32
CA GLN A 9 20.41 -34.75 -2.51
C GLN A 9 20.75 -33.33 -2.96
N PHE A 10 20.03 -32.36 -2.41
CA PHE A 10 20.47 -30.98 -2.37
C PHE A 10 21.78 -30.93 -1.59
N HIS A 11 22.91 -30.98 -2.29
CA HIS A 11 24.16 -30.49 -1.74
C HIS A 11 24.06 -28.96 -1.73
N PRO A 12 23.95 -28.29 -0.56
CA PRO A 12 24.09 -26.85 -0.54
C PRO A 12 25.47 -26.54 -1.17
N PRO A 13 25.56 -25.58 -2.10
CA PRO A 13 26.85 -25.20 -2.63
C PRO A 13 27.75 -24.80 -1.46
N THR A 14 28.83 -25.54 -1.23
CA THR A 14 29.90 -25.18 -0.29
C THR A 14 30.78 -24.06 -0.85
N ALA A 15 30.15 -23.10 -1.54
CA ALA A 15 30.71 -21.77 -1.71
C ALA A 15 30.26 -21.02 -0.46
N GLY A 16 31.23 -20.56 0.34
CA GLY A 16 30.99 -19.99 1.66
C GLY A 16 29.74 -19.11 1.67
N ILE A 17 28.73 -19.54 2.42
CA ILE A 17 27.76 -18.61 2.98
C ILE A 17 28.56 -17.84 4.03
N GLU A 18 29.33 -16.85 3.57
CA GLU A 18 29.55 -15.68 4.40
C GLU A 18 28.14 -15.21 4.72
N ALA A 19 27.74 -15.37 5.98
CA ALA A 19 26.64 -14.58 6.52
C ALA A 19 26.85 -13.16 5.98
N VAL A 20 25.83 -12.56 5.37
CA VAL A 20 25.87 -11.16 4.94
C VAL A 20 26.48 -10.39 6.08
N SER A 21 27.78 -10.08 5.96
CA SER A 21 28.51 -9.52 7.07
C SER A 21 27.88 -8.17 7.27
N SER A 22 27.74 -7.76 8.53
CA SER A 22 27.37 -6.39 8.88
C SER A 22 28.22 -5.32 8.17
N SER A 23 29.32 -5.72 7.51
CA SER A 23 30.14 -4.87 6.66
C SER A 23 29.52 -4.54 5.29
N ALA A 24 28.59 -5.31 4.73
CA ALA A 24 27.94 -4.98 3.45
C ALA A 24 26.95 -3.80 3.57
N LEU A 25 26.36 -3.62 4.76
CA LEU A 25 25.55 -2.45 5.13
C LEU A 25 26.39 -1.30 5.71
N ALA A 26 27.68 -1.52 5.97
CA ALA A 26 28.60 -0.51 6.52
C ALA A 26 29.32 0.31 5.44
N VAL A 27 29.08 0.04 4.14
CA VAL A 27 29.74 0.74 3.03
C VAL A 27 28.96 2.01 2.69
N GLY A 28 29.28 3.09 3.40
CA GLY A 28 28.71 4.43 3.19
C GLY A 28 28.87 5.35 4.40
N ALA A 29 29.11 4.80 5.59
CA ALA A 29 29.40 5.58 6.77
C ALA A 29 30.88 6.01 6.78
N GLU A 30 31.20 7.16 6.17
CA GLU A 30 32.38 7.89 6.60
C GLU A 30 32.31 8.11 8.11
N SER A 31 33.46 8.10 8.78
CA SER A 31 33.63 8.22 10.24
C SER A 31 33.23 9.60 10.82
N GLY A 32 32.36 10.35 10.15
CA GLY A 32 31.75 11.58 10.63
C GLY A 32 30.40 11.28 11.27
N GLY A 33 30.15 11.78 12.48
CA GLY A 33 28.85 11.63 13.12
C GLY A 33 27.70 12.24 12.31
N VAL A 34 26.46 11.89 12.64
CA VAL A 34 25.27 12.31 11.89
C VAL A 34 25.19 13.83 11.75
N LYS A 35 25.27 14.32 10.50
CA LYS A 35 24.99 15.73 10.16
C LYS A 35 23.51 15.89 9.87
N LEU A 36 22.77 16.55 10.77
CA LEU A 36 21.35 16.79 10.56
C LEU A 36 21.12 17.73 9.37
N LEU A 37 20.10 17.44 8.56
CA LEU A 37 19.75 18.23 7.37
C LEU A 37 20.82 18.26 6.27
N GLU A 38 21.73 17.27 6.28
CA GLU A 38 22.78 17.11 5.27
C GLU A 38 22.25 17.19 3.82
N PRO A 39 21.12 16.54 3.45
CA PRO A 39 20.57 16.62 2.08
C PRO A 39 20.27 18.03 1.55
N LEU A 40 20.08 19.02 2.43
CA LEU A 40 19.78 20.39 2.04
C LEU A 40 21.02 21.28 2.03
N VAL A 41 22.01 20.95 2.85
CA VAL A 41 23.16 21.82 3.12
C VAL A 41 24.40 21.39 2.33
N ASP A 42 24.68 20.10 2.28
CA ASP A 42 25.93 19.57 1.74
C ASP A 42 26.03 19.77 0.21
N GLU A 43 27.25 19.96 -0.30
CA GLU A 43 27.53 20.20 -1.72
C GLU A 43 27.45 18.93 -2.56
N LYS A 44 27.54 17.74 -1.93
CA LYS A 44 27.38 16.45 -2.63
C LYS A 44 26.01 16.28 -3.29
N TYR A 45 25.00 16.98 -2.78
CA TYR A 45 23.66 17.03 -3.38
C TYR A 45 23.56 18.20 -4.36
N SER A 46 23.20 17.89 -5.59
CA SER A 46 22.96 18.90 -6.61
C SER A 46 21.80 19.82 -6.23
N ILE A 47 21.80 21.04 -6.78
CA ILE A 47 20.69 21.98 -6.60
C ILE A 47 19.34 21.37 -7.01
N TRP A 48 19.34 20.55 -8.06
CA TRP A 48 18.14 19.87 -8.55
C TRP A 48 17.64 18.80 -7.58
N GLU A 49 18.53 18.07 -6.91
CA GLU A 49 18.15 17.11 -5.87
C GLU A 49 17.56 17.81 -4.65
N LYS A 50 18.15 18.92 -4.21
CA LYS A 50 17.62 19.74 -3.11
C LYS A 50 16.20 20.22 -3.43
N ILE A 51 15.99 20.74 -4.64
CA ILE A 51 14.66 21.16 -5.12
C ILE A 51 13.72 19.96 -5.19
N ALA A 52 14.16 18.82 -5.72
CA ALA A 52 13.34 17.62 -5.86
C ALA A 52 12.89 17.07 -4.49
N LEU A 53 13.76 17.06 -3.49
CA LEU A 53 13.44 16.63 -2.13
C LEU A 53 12.42 17.56 -1.45
N ILE A 54 12.57 18.88 -1.60
CA ILE A 54 11.57 19.84 -1.09
C ILE A 54 10.24 19.65 -1.84
N THR A 55 10.30 19.47 -3.15
CA THR A 55 9.12 19.20 -3.99
C THR A 55 8.42 17.91 -3.55
N ASN A 56 9.18 16.89 -3.14
CA ASN A 56 8.64 15.64 -2.65
C ASN A 56 7.80 15.84 -1.38
N VAL A 57 8.29 16.64 -0.43
CA VAL A 57 7.53 17.03 0.77
C VAL A 57 6.27 17.83 0.39
N VAL A 58 6.38 18.75 -0.56
CA VAL A 58 5.23 19.53 -1.06
C VAL A 58 4.18 18.62 -1.70
N ILE A 59 4.58 17.62 -2.49
CA ILE A 59 3.67 16.64 -3.10
C ILE A 59 2.99 15.79 -2.02
N ALA A 60 3.73 15.34 -1.01
CA ALA A 60 3.14 14.60 0.11
C ALA A 60 2.07 15.44 0.84
N LEU A 61 2.36 16.72 1.10
CA LEU A 61 1.40 17.67 1.68
C LEU A 61 0.22 17.96 0.73
N ALA A 62 0.44 17.99 -0.58
CA ALA A 62 -0.62 18.17 -1.57
C ALA A 62 -1.59 16.98 -1.57
N GLY A 63 -1.08 15.74 -1.42
CA GLY A 63 -1.91 14.55 -1.20
C GLY A 63 -2.79 14.68 0.04
N LEU A 64 -2.21 15.10 1.17
CA LEU A 64 -2.98 15.36 2.40
C LEU A 64 -4.00 16.49 2.23
N ALA A 65 -3.65 17.58 1.55
CA ALA A 65 -4.57 18.68 1.25
C ALA A 65 -5.74 18.23 0.35
N TYR A 66 -5.47 17.38 -0.64
CA TYR A 66 -6.50 16.77 -1.47
C TYR A 66 -7.43 15.87 -0.66
N ALA A 67 -6.91 15.08 0.29
CA ALA A 67 -7.72 14.32 1.23
C ALA A 67 -8.64 15.23 2.05
N VAL A 68 -8.12 16.34 2.59
CA VAL A 68 -8.91 17.33 3.35
C VAL A 68 -9.99 17.99 2.48
N MET A 69 -9.69 18.28 1.22
CA MET A 69 -10.68 18.81 0.27
C MET A 69 -11.85 17.82 0.09
N LEU A 70 -11.55 16.54 -0.14
CA LEU A 70 -12.56 15.49 -0.29
C LEU A 70 -13.37 15.26 0.98
N VAL A 71 -12.77 15.41 2.17
CA VAL A 71 -13.50 15.40 3.45
C VAL A 71 -14.61 16.46 3.45
N GLY A 72 -14.33 17.66 2.94
CA GLY A 72 -15.32 18.72 2.80
C GLY A 72 -16.48 18.31 1.88
N GLU A 73 -16.17 17.74 0.72
CA GLU A 73 -17.18 17.27 -0.24
C GLU A 73 -18.09 16.19 0.35
N VAL A 74 -17.51 15.18 1.01
CA VAL A 74 -18.28 14.10 1.64
C VAL A 74 -19.12 14.68 2.79
N LYS A 75 -18.55 15.47 3.70
CA LYS A 75 -19.31 15.99 4.86
C LYS A 75 -20.51 16.84 4.48
N ASN A 76 -20.41 17.60 3.39
CA ASN A 76 -21.45 18.49 2.89
C ASN A 76 -22.56 17.77 2.11
N ALA A 77 -22.41 16.47 1.80
CA ALA A 77 -23.46 15.68 1.17
C ALA A 77 -24.65 15.45 2.13
N ASP A 78 -25.81 15.15 1.55
CA ASP A 78 -27.05 14.92 2.29
C ASP A 78 -26.94 13.73 3.25
N GLN A 79 -27.67 13.80 4.37
CA GLN A 79 -27.64 12.80 5.43
C GLN A 79 -28.83 11.85 5.39
N GLY A 80 -29.71 11.96 4.39
CA GLY A 80 -30.88 11.10 4.28
C GLY A 80 -31.90 11.33 5.40
N THR A 81 -32.74 10.32 5.64
CA THR A 81 -33.85 10.43 6.59
C THR A 81 -33.38 10.40 8.06
N PRO A 82 -34.18 10.89 9.01
CA PRO A 82 -33.86 10.79 10.44
C PRO A 82 -33.55 9.35 10.87
N ARG A 83 -34.26 8.36 10.32
CA ARG A 83 -34.04 6.95 10.62
C ARG A 83 -32.66 6.46 10.20
N MET A 84 -32.22 6.81 8.99
CA MET A 84 -30.86 6.49 8.51
C MET A 84 -29.78 7.12 9.40
N GLN A 85 -30.03 8.36 9.87
CA GLN A 85 -29.11 9.07 10.76
C GLN A 85 -28.98 8.37 12.13
N GLU A 86 -30.08 7.87 12.70
CA GLU A 86 -30.08 7.09 13.95
C GLU A 86 -29.23 5.82 13.82
N ILE A 87 -29.42 5.06 12.74
CA ILE A 87 -28.69 3.81 12.48
C ILE A 87 -27.19 4.09 12.29
N ALA A 88 -26.86 5.06 11.43
CA ALA A 88 -25.48 5.47 11.20
C ALA A 88 -24.80 5.98 12.48
N GLN A 89 -25.55 6.60 13.39
CA GLN A 89 -25.03 7.03 14.68
C GLN A 89 -24.73 5.82 15.59
N ALA A 90 -25.59 4.81 15.64
CA ALA A 90 -25.34 3.59 16.39
C ALA A 90 -24.09 2.84 15.88
N VAL A 91 -23.94 2.70 14.56
CA VAL A 91 -22.75 2.11 13.94
C VAL A 91 -21.50 2.93 14.28
N ARG A 92 -21.58 4.26 14.17
CA ARG A 92 -20.45 5.14 14.50
C ARG A 92 -20.05 5.05 15.98
N GLU A 93 -21.00 4.94 16.89
CA GLU A 93 -20.73 4.78 18.32
C GLU A 93 -20.01 3.46 18.60
N GLY A 94 -20.49 2.35 18.02
CA GLY A 94 -19.84 1.04 18.13
C GLY A 94 -18.41 1.04 17.59
N ALA A 95 -18.21 1.59 16.39
CA ALA A 95 -16.90 1.65 15.75
C ALA A 95 -15.90 2.50 16.55
N ASN A 96 -16.34 3.65 17.08
CA ASN A 96 -15.49 4.49 17.95
C ASN A 96 -15.16 3.80 19.27
N ALA A 97 -16.13 3.13 19.90
CA ALA A 97 -15.90 2.41 21.15
C ALA A 97 -14.87 1.29 20.97
N TYR A 98 -14.97 0.54 19.87
CA TYR A 98 -14.02 -0.50 19.51
C TYR A 98 -12.60 0.06 19.30
N LEU A 99 -12.42 1.03 18.39
CA LEU A 99 -11.10 1.58 18.10
C LEU A 99 -10.48 2.24 19.33
N PHE A 100 -11.27 2.95 20.14
CA PHE A 100 -10.76 3.55 21.37
C PHE A 100 -10.21 2.49 22.34
N ARG A 101 -10.92 1.36 22.48
CA ARG A 101 -10.45 0.24 23.31
C ARG A 101 -9.16 -0.36 22.73
N GLN A 102 -9.10 -0.56 21.42
CA GLN A 102 -7.94 -1.12 20.74
C GLN A 102 -6.71 -0.21 20.92
N PHE A 103 -6.82 1.08 20.60
CA PHE A 103 -5.72 2.04 20.75
C PHE A 103 -5.26 2.22 22.20
N ARG A 104 -6.16 2.12 23.18
CA ARG A 104 -5.77 2.18 24.59
C ARG A 104 -4.86 1.01 25.00
N VAL A 105 -5.08 -0.17 24.42
CA VAL A 105 -4.24 -1.35 24.69
C VAL A 105 -2.95 -1.29 23.89
N VAL A 106 -3.05 -1.05 22.57
CA VAL A 106 -1.89 -1.03 21.67
C VAL A 106 -0.97 0.17 21.94
N GLY A 107 -1.50 1.31 22.35
CA GLY A 107 -0.72 2.52 22.68
C GLY A 107 0.28 2.29 23.81
N VAL A 108 -0.05 1.48 24.80
CA VAL A 108 0.90 1.09 25.87
C VAL A 108 2.04 0.28 25.28
N LEU A 109 1.73 -0.68 24.41
CA LEU A 109 2.73 -1.51 23.74
C LEU A 109 3.66 -0.67 22.85
N ILE A 110 3.12 0.30 22.10
CA ILE A 110 3.92 1.23 21.29
C ILE A 110 4.93 1.97 22.16
N VAL A 111 4.50 2.57 23.29
CA VAL A 111 5.42 3.28 24.19
C VAL A 111 6.53 2.37 24.72
N VAL A 112 6.18 1.15 25.14
CA VAL A 112 7.15 0.17 25.63
C VAL A 112 8.15 -0.20 24.53
N ILE A 113 7.70 -0.50 23.32
CA ILE A 113 8.58 -0.89 22.21
C ILE A 113 9.45 0.29 21.76
N THR A 114 8.93 1.51 21.73
CA THR A 114 9.74 2.72 21.46
C THR A 114 10.92 2.82 22.42
N ALA A 115 10.69 2.63 23.72
CA ALA A 115 11.75 2.64 24.72
C ALA A 115 12.73 1.47 24.53
N LEU A 116 12.22 0.27 24.25
CA LEU A 116 13.05 -0.90 23.99
C LEU A 116 13.94 -0.73 22.76
N LEU A 117 13.44 -0.15 21.67
CA LEU A 117 14.23 0.12 20.46
C LEU A 117 15.36 1.13 20.73
N TYR A 118 15.09 2.17 21.53
CA TYR A 118 16.12 3.11 21.96
C TYR A 118 17.23 2.41 22.76
N PHE A 119 16.86 1.65 23.80
CA PHE A 119 17.84 0.97 24.64
C PHE A 119 18.58 -0.15 23.90
N ALA A 120 17.90 -0.87 23.00
CA ALA A 120 18.52 -1.88 22.14
C ALA A 120 19.55 -1.27 21.19
N ALA A 121 19.25 -0.12 20.57
CA ALA A 121 20.21 0.60 19.73
C ALA A 121 21.41 1.09 20.54
N LYS A 122 21.20 1.62 21.75
CA LYS A 122 22.28 2.00 22.67
C LYS A 122 23.13 0.80 23.11
N ALA A 123 22.52 -0.34 23.40
CA ALA A 123 23.22 -1.58 23.75
C ALA A 123 24.07 -2.12 22.60
N ALA A 124 23.65 -1.87 21.35
CA ALA A 124 24.43 -2.17 20.15
C ALA A 124 25.51 -1.12 19.80
N ASN A 125 25.79 -0.16 20.71
CA ASN A 125 26.75 0.94 20.53
C ASN A 125 26.42 1.90 19.37
N ALA A 126 25.15 2.03 18.99
CA ALA A 126 24.75 3.04 18.00
C ALA A 126 24.98 4.46 18.52
N GLU A 127 25.27 5.40 17.62
CA GLU A 127 25.34 6.83 17.94
C GLU A 127 24.02 7.28 18.58
N GLN A 128 24.08 8.24 19.50
CA GLN A 128 22.90 8.72 20.23
C GLN A 128 21.82 9.30 19.30
N SER A 129 22.23 9.98 18.23
CA SER A 129 21.34 10.50 17.19
C SER A 129 20.56 9.38 16.51
N ILE A 130 21.22 8.29 16.13
CA ILE A 130 20.61 7.12 15.48
C ILE A 130 19.71 6.34 16.43
N ALA A 131 20.16 6.10 17.67
CA ALA A 131 19.35 5.39 18.66
C ALA A 131 18.03 6.13 18.94
N LEU A 132 18.10 7.46 19.07
CA LEU A 132 16.91 8.31 19.20
C LEU A 132 16.09 8.32 17.91
N GLY A 133 16.75 8.44 16.75
CA GLY A 133 16.12 8.45 15.44
C GLY A 133 15.29 7.21 15.16
N ARG A 134 15.83 6.02 15.44
CA ARG A 134 15.11 4.74 15.29
C ARG A 134 13.88 4.67 16.17
N ALA A 135 13.97 5.10 17.43
CA ALA A 135 12.85 5.09 18.36
C ALA A 135 11.76 6.12 17.96
N ILE A 136 12.16 7.34 17.59
CA ILE A 136 11.23 8.37 17.10
C ILE A 136 10.57 7.92 15.80
N ALA A 137 11.33 7.38 14.86
CA ALA A 137 10.81 6.89 13.59
C ALA A 137 9.76 5.79 13.81
N PHE A 138 10.00 4.83 14.72
CA PHE A 138 9.01 3.84 15.11
C PHE A 138 7.73 4.47 15.66
N PHE A 139 7.86 5.43 16.57
CA PHE A 139 6.69 6.12 17.12
C PHE A 139 5.92 6.89 16.04
N ILE A 140 6.62 7.54 15.09
CA ILE A 140 6.00 8.23 13.94
C ILE A 140 5.28 7.24 13.03
N GLY A 141 5.92 6.12 12.65
CA GLY A 141 5.32 5.08 11.81
C GLY A 141 4.04 4.51 12.41
N SER A 142 4.07 4.15 13.70
CA SER A 142 2.87 3.72 14.42
C SER A 142 1.80 4.81 14.50
N THR A 143 2.17 6.08 14.73
CA THR A 143 1.20 7.18 14.82
C THR A 143 0.57 7.48 13.46
N PHE A 144 1.33 7.40 12.36
CA PHE A 144 0.82 7.60 11.02
C PHE A 144 -0.11 6.47 10.60
N SER A 145 0.28 5.21 10.85
CA SER A 145 -0.60 4.04 10.66
C SER A 145 -1.91 4.17 11.47
N ALA A 146 -1.82 4.64 12.72
CA ALA A 146 -3.00 4.90 13.57
C ALA A 146 -3.89 5.99 12.98
N THR A 147 -3.28 7.05 12.45
CA THR A 147 -3.99 8.17 11.83
C THR A 147 -4.73 7.71 10.58
N VAL A 148 -4.09 6.91 9.72
CA VAL A 148 -4.73 6.34 8.52
C VAL A 148 -5.93 5.46 8.91
N GLY A 149 -5.75 4.51 9.84
CA GLY A 149 -6.83 3.63 10.27
C GLY A 149 -7.98 4.37 10.95
N PHE A 150 -7.69 5.28 11.89
CA PHE A 150 -8.70 6.02 12.64
C PHE A 150 -9.45 7.04 11.79
N VAL A 151 -8.73 7.87 11.02
CA VAL A 151 -9.36 8.87 10.15
C VAL A 151 -10.09 8.18 8.99
N GLY A 152 -9.51 7.12 8.43
CA GLY A 152 -10.15 6.31 7.39
C GLY A 152 -11.49 5.73 7.85
N MET A 153 -11.52 5.07 9.01
CA MET A 153 -12.76 4.56 9.63
C MET A 153 -13.78 5.68 9.89
N ARG A 154 -13.32 6.80 10.46
CA ARG A 154 -14.21 7.92 10.76
C ARG A 154 -14.81 8.51 9.49
N MET A 155 -14.07 8.54 8.40
CA MET A 155 -14.59 8.99 7.12
C MET A 155 -15.49 7.94 6.45
N ALA A 156 -15.23 6.64 6.61
CA ALA A 156 -16.14 5.57 6.20
C ALA A 156 -17.50 5.72 6.92
N THR A 157 -17.55 5.69 8.25
CA THR A 157 -18.81 5.87 9.01
C THR A 157 -19.54 7.20 8.75
N VAL A 158 -18.84 8.22 8.24
CA VAL A 158 -19.45 9.46 7.74
C VAL A 158 -20.00 9.22 6.33
N GLY A 159 -19.19 8.67 5.43
CA GLY A 159 -19.52 8.38 4.04
C GLY A 159 -20.67 7.39 3.85
N ASN A 160 -20.74 6.31 4.62
CA ASN A 160 -21.75 5.25 4.48
C ASN A 160 -23.17 5.82 4.44
N LEU A 161 -23.50 6.68 5.41
CA LEU A 161 -24.80 7.37 5.48
C LEU A 161 -25.09 8.22 4.23
N ARG A 162 -24.06 8.92 3.71
CA ARG A 162 -24.19 9.82 2.57
C ARG A 162 -24.31 9.08 1.26
N VAL A 163 -23.63 7.93 1.15
CA VAL A 163 -23.76 7.01 0.03
C VAL A 163 -25.16 6.42 0.02
N ALA A 164 -25.67 5.96 1.16
CA ALA A 164 -27.04 5.46 1.30
C ALA A 164 -28.07 6.54 0.91
N ALA A 165 -27.89 7.78 1.39
CA ALA A 165 -28.76 8.89 1.04
C ALA A 165 -28.72 9.22 -0.46
N ALA A 166 -27.53 9.24 -1.07
CA ALA A 166 -27.35 9.51 -2.49
C ALA A 166 -27.88 8.39 -3.39
N ALA A 167 -27.85 7.14 -2.94
CA ALA A 167 -28.37 5.99 -3.70
C ALA A 167 -29.86 6.11 -4.00
N ARG A 168 -30.63 6.82 -3.15
CA ARG A 168 -32.05 7.14 -3.38
C ARG A 168 -32.28 8.08 -4.56
N GLU A 169 -31.27 8.85 -4.96
CA GLU A 169 -31.38 9.86 -6.04
C GLU A 169 -30.65 9.43 -7.32
N SER A 170 -29.42 8.93 -7.20
CA SER A 170 -28.55 8.62 -8.34
C SER A 170 -27.47 7.61 -7.98
N PHE A 171 -27.36 6.56 -8.79
CA PHE A 171 -26.28 5.58 -8.70
C PHE A 171 -24.91 6.23 -8.91
N GLY A 172 -24.79 7.12 -9.90
CA GLY A 172 -23.53 7.82 -10.20
C GLY A 172 -23.05 8.69 -9.04
N LYS A 173 -23.98 9.36 -8.34
CA LYS A 173 -23.68 10.19 -7.16
C LYS A 173 -23.27 9.33 -5.96
N ALA A 174 -23.95 8.22 -5.72
CA ALA A 174 -23.59 7.26 -4.67
C ALA A 174 -22.19 6.67 -4.90
N LEU A 175 -21.90 6.21 -6.13
CA LEU A 175 -20.57 5.73 -6.51
C LEU A 175 -19.50 6.80 -6.28
N GLN A 176 -19.74 8.04 -6.74
CA GLN A 176 -18.77 9.11 -6.60
C GLN A 176 -18.48 9.43 -5.12
N LEU A 177 -19.50 9.48 -4.27
CA LEU A 177 -19.34 9.71 -2.83
C LEU A 177 -18.61 8.55 -2.14
N GLY A 178 -18.95 7.31 -2.47
CA GLY A 178 -18.27 6.14 -1.91
C GLY A 178 -16.80 6.08 -2.31
N TYR A 179 -16.52 6.28 -3.60
CA TYR A 179 -15.15 6.27 -4.12
C TYR A 179 -14.31 7.43 -3.57
N ARG A 180 -14.89 8.63 -3.43
CA ARG A 180 -14.23 9.78 -2.78
C ARG A 180 -13.97 9.52 -1.30
N THR A 181 -14.89 8.84 -0.61
CA THR A 181 -14.69 8.43 0.79
C THR A 181 -13.47 7.54 0.93
N GLY A 182 -13.33 6.52 0.07
CA GLY A 182 -12.13 5.68 0.04
C GLY A 182 -10.86 6.44 -0.36
N THR A 183 -10.98 7.39 -1.28
CA THR A 183 -9.85 8.23 -1.73
C THR A 183 -9.26 9.07 -0.61
N ILE A 184 -10.05 9.50 0.38
CA ILE A 184 -9.52 10.21 1.55
C ILE A 184 -8.49 9.34 2.27
N THR A 185 -8.83 8.06 2.53
CA THR A 185 -7.94 7.10 3.18
C THR A 185 -6.71 6.79 2.33
N GLY A 186 -6.90 6.64 1.01
CA GLY A 186 -5.80 6.42 0.07
C GLY A 186 -4.79 7.57 0.07
N MET A 187 -5.28 8.81 0.06
CA MET A 187 -4.44 10.01 0.06
C MET A 187 -3.80 10.33 1.40
N LEU A 188 -4.44 9.93 2.52
CA LEU A 188 -3.78 9.91 3.82
C LEU A 188 -2.62 8.92 3.84
N THR A 189 -2.80 7.73 3.25
CA THR A 189 -1.76 6.71 3.17
C THR A 189 -0.57 7.18 2.34
N ASP A 190 -0.84 7.62 1.11
CA ASP A 190 0.18 8.15 0.20
C ASP A 190 0.91 9.37 0.80
N GLY A 191 0.15 10.32 1.34
CA GLY A 191 0.67 11.55 1.92
C GLY A 191 1.53 11.31 3.16
N LEU A 192 1.05 10.55 4.15
CA LEU A 192 1.79 10.30 5.38
C LEU A 192 2.99 9.37 5.15
N GLY A 193 2.86 8.36 4.29
CA GLY A 193 3.94 7.43 3.97
C GLY A 193 5.09 8.13 3.28
N LEU A 194 4.80 8.93 2.25
CA LEU A 194 5.80 9.72 1.54
C LEU A 194 6.42 10.80 2.43
N LEU A 195 5.60 11.49 3.24
CA LEU A 195 6.08 12.53 4.16
C LEU A 195 7.05 11.95 5.20
N GLY A 196 6.70 10.82 5.81
CA GLY A 196 7.54 10.16 6.82
C GLY A 196 8.90 9.74 6.26
N GLY A 197 8.92 9.01 5.14
CA GLY A 197 10.16 8.62 4.47
C GLY A 197 11.01 9.82 4.04
N SER A 198 10.37 10.87 3.52
CA SER A 198 11.06 12.10 3.10
C SER A 198 11.67 12.87 4.26
N ILE A 199 10.93 13.06 5.35
CA ILE A 199 11.43 13.80 6.52
C ILE A 199 12.59 13.03 7.16
N ILE A 200 12.47 11.70 7.30
CA ILE A 200 13.55 10.90 7.89
C ILE A 200 14.81 11.01 7.01
N PHE A 201 14.68 10.93 5.69
CA PHE A 201 15.83 11.14 4.80
C PHE A 201 16.40 12.55 4.91
N LEU A 202 15.55 13.59 4.87
CA LEU A 202 15.99 14.97 5.02
C LEU A 202 16.75 15.20 6.33
N VAL A 203 16.34 14.55 7.43
CA VAL A 203 16.99 14.73 8.73
C VAL A 203 18.30 13.96 8.82
N TYR A 204 18.35 12.70 8.37
CA TYR A 204 19.48 11.79 8.62
C TYR A 204 20.41 11.56 7.41
N GLY A 205 20.06 12.06 6.23
CA GLY A 205 20.86 11.91 5.01
C GLY A 205 21.13 10.44 4.68
N GLU A 206 22.39 10.13 4.38
CA GLU A 206 22.79 8.75 4.04
C GLU A 206 22.63 7.78 5.21
N HIS A 207 22.58 8.24 6.45
CA HIS A 207 22.32 7.39 7.62
C HIS A 207 20.83 7.12 7.88
N ALA A 208 19.94 7.62 7.02
CA ALA A 208 18.49 7.45 7.18
C ALA A 208 18.05 5.99 7.24
N TYR A 209 18.77 5.07 6.59
CA TYR A 209 18.44 3.64 6.61
C TYR A 209 18.32 3.07 8.03
N GLU A 210 19.13 3.55 8.98
CA GLU A 210 19.10 3.05 10.37
C GLU A 210 17.88 3.53 11.16
N ALA A 211 17.38 4.73 10.85
CA ALA A 211 16.18 5.30 11.44
C ALA A 211 14.91 4.76 10.76
N LEU A 212 14.93 4.59 9.43
CA LEU A 212 13.83 4.07 8.63
C LEU A 212 13.39 2.65 9.03
N LEU A 213 14.31 1.83 9.56
CA LEU A 213 13.96 0.54 10.18
C LEU A 213 12.92 0.69 11.31
N GLY A 214 13.05 1.76 12.09
CA GLY A 214 12.08 2.12 13.12
C GLY A 214 10.72 2.43 12.50
N PHE A 215 10.71 3.32 11.50
CA PHE A 215 9.50 3.74 10.77
C PHE A 215 8.70 2.51 10.31
N GLY A 216 9.27 1.70 9.42
CA GLY A 216 8.57 0.52 8.88
C GLY A 216 8.08 -0.45 9.95
N PHE A 217 8.88 -0.71 10.99
CA PHE A 217 8.45 -1.58 12.07
C PHE A 217 7.27 -1.00 12.87
N GLY A 218 7.22 0.32 13.04
CA GLY A 218 6.13 1.03 13.70
C GLY A 218 4.80 0.87 12.95
N GLY A 219 4.82 1.03 11.63
CA GLY A 219 3.66 0.77 10.78
C GLY A 219 3.18 -0.68 10.84
N THR A 220 4.11 -1.65 10.69
CA THR A 220 3.80 -3.08 10.69
C THR A 220 3.17 -3.56 11.99
N LEU A 221 3.72 -3.15 13.14
CA LEU A 221 3.19 -3.59 14.42
C LEU A 221 1.73 -3.17 14.60
N LEU A 222 1.40 -1.91 14.28
CA LEU A 222 0.04 -1.42 14.47
C LEU A 222 -0.93 -2.03 13.45
N ALA A 223 -0.53 -2.14 12.18
CA ALA A 223 -1.33 -2.76 11.14
C ALA A 223 -1.74 -4.20 11.51
N LEU A 224 -0.81 -4.99 12.06
CA LEU A 224 -1.09 -6.34 12.54
C LEU A 224 -2.25 -6.38 13.55
N PHE A 225 -2.20 -5.54 14.58
CA PHE A 225 -3.26 -5.52 15.60
C PHE A 225 -4.59 -5.00 15.07
N MET A 226 -4.57 -4.00 14.21
CA MET A 226 -5.79 -3.43 13.64
C MET A 226 -6.47 -4.42 12.69
N ARG A 227 -5.70 -5.08 11.81
CA ARG A 227 -6.22 -6.09 10.89
C ARG A 227 -6.74 -7.33 11.60
N VAL A 228 -5.96 -7.91 12.52
CA VAL A 228 -6.37 -9.13 13.24
C VAL A 228 -7.54 -8.82 14.17
N GLY A 229 -7.45 -7.75 14.95
CA GLY A 229 -8.51 -7.38 15.89
C GLY A 229 -9.83 -7.07 15.18
N GLY A 230 -9.78 -6.19 14.16
CA GLY A 230 -10.97 -5.78 13.41
C GLY A 230 -11.55 -6.95 12.62
N GLY A 231 -10.69 -7.78 12.01
CA GLY A 231 -11.08 -8.99 11.29
C GLY A 231 -11.82 -10.01 12.15
N ILE A 232 -11.37 -10.24 13.40
CA ILE A 232 -12.08 -11.12 14.34
C ILE A 232 -13.45 -10.54 14.69
N TYR A 233 -13.53 -9.22 14.94
CA TYR A 233 -14.79 -8.58 15.30
C TYR A 233 -15.80 -8.67 14.16
N THR A 234 -15.41 -8.27 12.95
CA THR A 234 -16.32 -8.23 11.79
C THR A 234 -16.79 -9.63 11.41
N LYS A 235 -15.89 -10.61 11.26
CA LYS A 235 -16.28 -11.94 10.81
C LYS A 235 -17.04 -12.75 11.86
N ALA A 236 -16.89 -12.44 13.14
CA ALA A 236 -17.74 -13.02 14.18
C ALA A 236 -19.18 -12.46 14.12
N ALA A 237 -19.33 -11.17 13.81
CA ALA A 237 -20.63 -10.54 13.68
C ALA A 237 -21.35 -10.96 12.39
N ASP A 238 -20.69 -10.81 11.24
CA ASP A 238 -21.11 -11.20 9.89
C ASP A 238 -21.65 -12.65 9.87
N VAL A 239 -20.81 -13.63 10.24
CA VAL A 239 -21.21 -15.05 10.25
C VAL A 239 -22.39 -15.30 11.21
N GLY A 240 -22.43 -14.60 12.35
CA GLY A 240 -23.53 -14.73 13.31
C GLY A 240 -24.84 -14.15 12.78
N ALA A 241 -24.77 -12.97 12.16
CA ALA A 241 -25.91 -12.28 11.57
C ALA A 241 -26.51 -13.09 10.42
N ASP A 242 -25.67 -13.54 9.50
CA ASP A 242 -26.10 -14.22 8.29
C ASP A 242 -26.65 -15.62 8.53
N LEU A 243 -26.02 -16.41 9.41
CA LEU A 243 -26.51 -17.75 9.71
C LEU A 243 -27.88 -17.69 10.39
N VAL A 244 -28.03 -16.89 11.45
CA VAL A 244 -29.29 -16.82 12.19
C VAL A 244 -30.36 -16.09 11.38
N GLY A 245 -30.00 -15.00 10.70
CA GLY A 245 -30.93 -14.20 9.90
C GLY A 245 -31.42 -14.95 8.65
N LYS A 246 -30.51 -15.23 7.72
CA LYS A 246 -30.87 -15.73 6.38
C LYS A 246 -31.22 -17.21 6.39
N ILE A 247 -30.50 -18.02 7.18
CA ILE A 247 -30.63 -19.49 7.12
C ILE A 247 -31.64 -20.03 8.13
N GLU A 248 -31.62 -19.56 9.39
CA GLU A 248 -32.50 -20.08 10.43
C GLU A 248 -33.86 -19.36 10.49
N ALA A 249 -33.85 -18.03 10.48
CA ALA A 249 -35.06 -17.21 10.61
C ALA A 249 -35.72 -16.87 9.26
N GLY A 250 -34.98 -16.96 8.16
CA GLY A 250 -35.47 -16.64 6.81
C GLY A 250 -35.84 -15.16 6.64
N ILE A 251 -35.15 -14.26 7.34
CA ILE A 251 -35.28 -12.80 7.19
C ILE A 251 -34.20 -12.27 6.24
N PRO A 252 -34.42 -11.10 5.61
CA PRO A 252 -33.40 -10.45 4.79
C PRO A 252 -32.06 -10.25 5.50
N GLU A 253 -31.01 -10.12 4.70
CA GLU A 253 -29.70 -9.63 5.14
C GLU A 253 -29.85 -8.19 5.66
N ASP A 254 -29.08 -7.81 6.68
CA ASP A 254 -29.18 -6.50 7.35
C ASP A 254 -30.56 -6.13 7.94
N ASP A 255 -31.47 -7.10 8.12
CA ASP A 255 -32.80 -6.82 8.66
C ASP A 255 -32.72 -6.24 10.09
N PRO A 256 -33.44 -5.13 10.40
CA PRO A 256 -33.36 -4.46 11.70
C PRO A 256 -33.87 -5.30 12.88
N ARG A 257 -34.54 -6.44 12.64
CA ARG A 257 -34.96 -7.40 13.67
C ARG A 257 -33.80 -8.28 14.13
N ASN A 258 -32.74 -8.39 13.35
CA ASN A 258 -31.55 -9.17 13.70
C ASN A 258 -30.62 -8.33 14.58
N ALA A 259 -30.40 -8.77 15.82
CA ALA A 259 -29.59 -8.02 16.79
C ALA A 259 -28.10 -7.90 16.41
N ALA A 260 -27.61 -8.71 15.45
CA ALA A 260 -26.22 -8.73 15.04
C ALA A 260 -25.87 -7.70 13.94
N THR A 261 -26.85 -7.12 13.24
CA THR A 261 -26.62 -6.28 12.05
C THR A 261 -25.85 -5.00 12.35
N ILE A 262 -26.11 -4.37 13.50
CA ILE A 262 -25.31 -3.22 13.95
C ILE A 262 -23.86 -3.64 14.22
N ALA A 263 -23.64 -4.82 14.83
CA ALA A 263 -22.29 -5.30 15.09
C ALA A 263 -21.56 -5.66 13.79
N ASP A 264 -22.28 -6.18 12.81
CA ASP A 264 -21.77 -6.49 11.47
C ASP A 264 -21.31 -5.22 10.76
N ASN A 265 -22.21 -4.23 10.66
CA ASN A 265 -21.91 -2.94 10.05
C ASN A 265 -20.78 -2.19 10.81
N VAL A 266 -20.69 -2.32 12.14
CA VAL A 266 -19.53 -1.82 12.91
C VAL A 266 -18.25 -2.54 12.48
N GLY A 267 -18.34 -3.85 12.29
CA GLY A 267 -17.29 -4.73 11.81
C GLY A 267 -16.64 -4.24 10.52
N ASP A 268 -17.44 -3.95 9.50
CA ASP A 268 -16.91 -3.50 8.20
C ASP A 268 -16.09 -2.22 8.33
N ASN A 269 -16.46 -1.34 9.27
CA ASN A 269 -15.72 -0.10 9.53
C ASN A 269 -14.41 -0.34 10.29
N VAL A 270 -14.38 -1.27 11.25
CA VAL A 270 -13.20 -1.49 12.11
C VAL A 270 -12.22 -2.52 11.53
N GLY A 271 -12.71 -3.51 10.79
CA GLY A 271 -11.91 -4.50 10.09
C GLY A 271 -11.59 -4.06 8.67
N ASP A 272 -12.63 -4.03 7.84
CA ASP A 272 -12.48 -3.95 6.39
C ASP A 272 -12.14 -2.53 5.90
N CYS A 273 -12.46 -1.49 6.68
CA CYS A 273 -11.94 -0.13 6.48
C CYS A 273 -10.64 0.12 7.28
N ALA A 274 -10.70 0.15 8.62
CA ALA A 274 -9.58 0.64 9.44
C ALA A 274 -8.35 -0.29 9.38
N GLY A 275 -8.59 -1.60 9.49
CA GLY A 275 -7.55 -2.62 9.46
C GLY A 275 -6.87 -2.71 8.11
N MET A 276 -7.64 -2.74 7.03
CA MET A 276 -7.12 -2.73 5.66
C MET A 276 -6.34 -1.45 5.34
N ALA A 277 -6.85 -0.28 5.70
CA ALA A 277 -6.17 0.99 5.44
C ALA A 277 -4.76 1.04 6.05
N ALA A 278 -4.62 0.54 7.27
CA ALA A 278 -3.32 0.50 7.96
C ALA A 278 -2.38 -0.59 7.42
N ASP A 279 -2.93 -1.71 6.94
CA ASP A 279 -2.18 -2.76 6.26
C ASP A 279 -1.58 -2.26 4.94
N ILE A 280 -2.35 -1.51 4.14
CA ILE A 280 -1.79 -0.92 2.91
C ILE A 280 -0.80 0.21 3.22
N PHE A 281 -1.03 0.99 4.28
CA PHE A 281 -0.03 1.98 4.75
C PHE A 281 1.29 1.31 5.14
N GLU A 282 1.23 0.21 5.89
CA GLU A 282 2.40 -0.62 6.22
C GLU A 282 3.13 -1.07 4.95
N SER A 283 2.41 -1.59 3.96
CA SER A 283 3.03 -2.08 2.73
C SER A 283 3.66 -0.95 1.92
N TYR A 284 3.01 0.23 1.88
CA TYR A 284 3.56 1.43 1.25
C TYR A 284 4.87 1.86 1.93
N GLU A 285 4.88 1.88 3.26
CA GLU A 285 6.01 2.27 4.09
C GLU A 285 7.17 1.26 4.02
N VAL A 286 6.92 -0.02 4.25
CA VAL A 286 7.99 -1.04 4.28
C VAL A 286 8.68 -1.15 2.92
N THR A 287 7.94 -1.00 1.83
CA THR A 287 8.55 -0.98 0.49
C THR A 287 9.38 0.27 0.23
N ILE A 288 8.97 1.46 0.70
CA ILE A 288 9.80 2.68 0.60
C ILE A 288 11.08 2.52 1.42
N VAL A 289 10.97 2.00 2.64
CA VAL A 289 12.10 1.71 3.52
C VAL A 289 13.05 0.72 2.84
N ALA A 290 12.57 -0.42 2.38
CA ALA A 290 13.39 -1.44 1.72
C ALA A 290 14.11 -0.88 0.48
N ALA A 291 13.42 -0.14 -0.37
CA ALA A 291 14.00 0.47 -1.57
C ALA A 291 15.09 1.49 -1.23
N MET A 292 14.91 2.30 -0.17
CA MET A 292 15.90 3.28 0.26
C MET A 292 17.14 2.61 0.88
N ILE A 293 16.96 1.58 1.71
CA ILE A 293 18.07 0.81 2.32
C ILE A 293 18.90 0.11 1.23
N LEU A 294 18.24 -0.55 0.29
CA LEU A 294 18.93 -1.22 -0.82
C LEU A 294 19.50 -0.20 -1.83
N GLY A 295 18.87 0.97 -1.93
CA GLY A 295 19.28 2.07 -2.78
C GLY A 295 20.61 2.68 -2.37
N ILE A 296 20.81 3.00 -1.08
CA ILE A 296 22.10 3.51 -0.59
C ILE A 296 23.22 2.48 -0.81
N ALA A 297 22.92 1.20 -0.56
CA ALA A 297 23.86 0.10 -0.73
C ALA A 297 24.21 -0.20 -2.21
N SER A 298 23.33 0.16 -3.15
CA SER A 298 23.52 -0.09 -4.58
C SER A 298 24.06 1.11 -5.34
N PHE A 299 23.42 2.27 -5.21
CA PHE A 299 23.65 3.45 -6.05
C PHE A 299 24.06 4.70 -5.27
N GLY A 300 24.33 4.60 -3.97
CA GLY A 300 24.61 5.78 -3.14
C GLY A 300 23.34 6.62 -2.92
N HIS A 301 23.50 7.92 -2.70
CA HIS A 301 22.35 8.80 -2.41
C HIS A 301 21.32 8.85 -3.54
N LYS A 302 21.72 8.73 -4.81
CA LYS A 302 20.77 8.65 -5.94
C LYS A 302 19.83 7.46 -5.84
N GLY A 303 20.32 6.33 -5.29
CA GLY A 303 19.51 5.15 -5.02
C GLY A 303 18.47 5.35 -3.91
N VAL A 304 18.66 6.33 -3.02
CA VAL A 304 17.71 6.68 -1.97
C VAL A 304 16.67 7.70 -2.47
N ILE A 305 17.13 8.69 -3.23
CA ILE A 305 16.27 9.76 -3.75
C ILE A 305 15.34 9.23 -4.84
N PHE A 306 15.80 8.34 -5.72
CA PHE A 306 14.97 7.84 -6.82
C PHE A 306 13.65 7.17 -6.36
N PRO A 307 13.63 6.22 -5.40
CA PRO A 307 12.39 5.67 -4.85
C PRO A 307 11.44 6.72 -4.30
N LEU A 308 11.94 7.75 -3.60
CA LEU A 308 11.14 8.85 -3.07
C LEU A 308 10.44 9.63 -4.18
N LEU A 309 11.17 9.97 -5.25
CA LEU A 309 10.63 10.69 -6.40
C LEU A 309 9.62 9.85 -7.21
N VAL A 310 9.89 8.54 -7.35
CA VAL A 310 8.95 7.58 -7.96
C VAL A 310 7.63 7.55 -7.18
N ARG A 311 7.69 7.55 -5.85
CA ARG A 311 6.50 7.65 -4.99
C ARG A 311 5.76 8.97 -5.15
N ALA A 312 6.48 10.10 -5.25
CA ALA A 312 5.88 11.41 -5.53
C ALA A 312 5.07 11.42 -6.82
N ILE A 313 5.62 10.84 -7.89
CA ILE A 313 4.93 10.67 -9.17
C ILE A 313 3.64 9.87 -8.99
N GLY A 314 3.69 8.79 -8.19
CA GLY A 314 2.53 7.99 -7.83
C GLY A 314 1.43 8.80 -7.15
N VAL A 315 1.77 9.64 -6.16
CA VAL A 315 0.80 10.51 -5.48
C VAL A 315 0.10 11.43 -6.48
N VAL A 316 0.86 12.09 -7.36
CA VAL A 316 0.29 12.97 -8.40
C VAL A 316 -0.60 12.18 -9.37
N ALA A 317 -0.15 11.02 -9.82
CA ALA A 317 -0.92 10.15 -10.70
C ALA A 317 -2.22 9.67 -10.03
N SER A 318 -2.20 9.37 -8.73
CA SER A 318 -3.38 8.98 -7.97
C SER A 318 -4.36 10.13 -7.74
N ILE A 319 -3.89 11.35 -7.47
CA ILE A 319 -4.74 12.54 -7.42
C ILE A 319 -5.50 12.71 -8.75
N ILE A 320 -4.77 12.67 -9.87
CA ILE A 320 -5.36 12.86 -11.21
C ILE A 320 -6.35 11.73 -11.51
N SER A 321 -5.92 10.48 -11.36
CA SER A 321 -6.72 9.33 -11.78
C SER A 321 -7.97 9.12 -10.93
N THR A 322 -7.90 9.27 -9.60
CA THR A 322 -9.08 9.14 -8.73
C THR A 322 -10.15 10.18 -9.05
N TYR A 323 -9.75 11.40 -9.44
CA TYR A 323 -10.67 12.46 -9.83
C TYR A 323 -11.43 12.17 -11.15
N THR A 324 -10.90 11.28 -12.00
CA THR A 324 -11.53 10.90 -13.27
C THR A 324 -12.61 9.81 -13.14
N VAL A 325 -12.75 9.19 -11.95
CA VAL A 325 -13.70 8.11 -11.71
C VAL A 325 -15.11 8.68 -11.57
N ARG A 326 -16.00 8.29 -12.50
CA ARG A 326 -17.40 8.72 -12.59
C ARG A 326 -18.24 7.64 -13.26
N ALA A 327 -19.53 7.56 -12.90
CA ALA A 327 -20.54 6.76 -13.60
C ALA A 327 -21.78 7.61 -13.92
N GLY A 328 -22.65 7.11 -14.79
CA GLY A 328 -23.93 7.77 -15.11
C GLY A 328 -24.97 7.58 -14.01
N ASP A 329 -25.98 8.45 -13.97
CA ASP A 329 -26.99 8.48 -12.90
C ASP A 329 -27.86 7.22 -12.83
N LYS A 330 -28.09 6.56 -13.97
CA LYS A 330 -28.83 5.29 -14.09
C LYS A 330 -27.91 4.11 -14.41
N GLY A 331 -26.67 4.20 -13.92
CA GLY A 331 -25.65 3.23 -14.26
C GLY A 331 -25.81 1.88 -13.56
N THR A 332 -24.96 0.94 -13.93
CA THR A 332 -24.89 -0.39 -13.30
C THR A 332 -23.57 -0.58 -12.55
N ALA A 333 -23.49 -1.58 -11.68
CA ALA A 333 -22.24 -1.99 -11.03
C ALA A 333 -21.10 -2.25 -12.04
N ALA A 334 -21.42 -2.85 -13.20
CA ALA A 334 -20.44 -3.07 -14.26
C ALA A 334 -19.90 -1.75 -14.86
N GLU A 335 -20.73 -0.71 -14.96
CA GLU A 335 -20.30 0.61 -15.42
C GLU A 335 -19.46 1.34 -14.38
N ALA A 336 -19.78 1.18 -13.08
CA ALA A 336 -18.94 1.66 -11.99
C ALA A 336 -17.53 1.07 -12.08
N MET A 337 -17.43 -0.26 -12.22
CA MET A 337 -16.15 -0.96 -12.35
C MET A 337 -15.36 -0.53 -13.59
N LYS A 338 -16.04 -0.26 -14.72
CA LYS A 338 -15.38 0.33 -15.90
C LYS A 338 -14.80 1.72 -15.61
N GLY A 339 -15.53 2.58 -14.90
CA GLY A 339 -15.07 3.91 -14.52
C GLY A 339 -13.83 3.85 -13.62
N VAL A 340 -13.86 2.95 -12.64
CA VAL A 340 -12.76 2.66 -11.73
C VAL A 340 -11.52 2.12 -12.48
N ASN A 341 -11.72 1.11 -13.33
CA ASN A 341 -10.65 0.52 -14.15
C ASN A 341 -10.02 1.55 -15.11
N ARG A 342 -10.81 2.44 -15.71
CA ARG A 342 -10.30 3.53 -16.55
C ARG A 342 -9.41 4.48 -15.74
N GLY A 343 -9.82 4.85 -14.53
CA GLY A 343 -9.00 5.65 -13.62
C GLY A 343 -7.66 4.97 -13.35
N PHE A 344 -7.67 3.68 -12.98
CA PHE A 344 -6.46 2.90 -12.73
C PHE A 344 -5.51 2.87 -13.94
N VAL A 345 -6.04 2.71 -15.16
CA VAL A 345 -5.24 2.75 -16.40
C VAL A 345 -4.62 4.12 -16.63
N ILE A 346 -5.37 5.21 -16.43
CA ILE A 346 -4.84 6.57 -16.55
C ILE A 346 -3.69 6.78 -15.55
N GLY A 347 -3.88 6.40 -14.30
CA GLY A 347 -2.83 6.48 -13.27
C GLY A 347 -1.59 5.67 -13.65
N SER A 348 -1.78 4.47 -14.20
CA SER A 348 -0.69 3.59 -14.64
C SER A 348 0.12 4.22 -15.77
N ILE A 349 -0.55 4.78 -16.79
CA ILE A 349 0.11 5.44 -17.92
C ILE A 349 0.92 6.66 -17.46
N LEU A 350 0.33 7.50 -16.60
CA LEU A 350 1.00 8.68 -16.04
C LEU A 350 2.23 8.28 -15.22
N SER A 351 2.11 7.23 -14.42
CA SER A 351 3.22 6.70 -13.62
C SER A 351 4.35 6.17 -14.48
N ILE A 352 4.04 5.34 -15.48
CA ILE A 352 5.04 4.80 -16.43
C ILE A 352 5.77 5.94 -17.13
N ALA A 353 5.02 6.90 -17.69
CA ALA A 353 5.63 8.06 -18.36
C ALA A 353 6.54 8.85 -17.41
N GLY A 354 6.10 9.07 -16.17
CA GLY A 354 6.88 9.73 -15.13
C GLY A 354 8.15 8.98 -14.76
N PHE A 355 8.09 7.65 -14.63
CA PHE A 355 9.25 6.83 -14.26
C PHE A 355 10.31 6.80 -15.35
N ILE A 356 9.89 6.70 -16.61
CA ILE A 356 10.80 6.74 -17.75
C ILE A 356 11.43 8.12 -17.85
N LEU A 357 10.65 9.19 -17.75
CA LEU A 357 11.20 10.56 -17.78
C LEU A 357 12.17 10.81 -16.62
N LEU A 358 11.80 10.40 -15.41
CA LEU A 358 12.66 10.54 -14.22
C LEU A 358 13.96 9.74 -14.39
N GLY A 359 13.89 8.50 -14.85
CA GLY A 359 15.07 7.68 -15.12
C GLY A 359 15.99 8.35 -16.16
N LEU A 360 15.41 8.84 -17.26
CA LEU A 360 16.15 9.50 -18.34
C LEU A 360 16.86 10.77 -17.91
N VAL A 361 16.33 11.50 -16.92
CA VAL A 361 16.89 12.79 -16.50
C VAL A 361 17.81 12.62 -15.28
N TYR A 362 17.44 11.76 -14.33
CA TYR A 362 18.06 11.71 -13.01
C TYR A 362 19.14 10.64 -12.86
N LEU A 363 18.98 9.46 -13.46
CA LEU A 363 19.85 8.29 -13.25
C LEU A 363 21.11 8.32 -14.10
N HIS A 364 21.87 9.42 -13.98
CA HIS A 364 23.17 9.60 -14.61
C HIS A 364 24.29 9.47 -13.57
N PHE A 365 25.24 8.58 -13.85
CA PHE A 365 26.37 8.26 -13.00
C PHE A 365 27.65 8.59 -13.76
N ASP A 366 28.23 9.76 -13.48
CA ASP A 366 29.50 10.18 -14.08
C ASP A 366 30.71 9.62 -13.32
N ALA A 367 31.90 9.85 -13.86
CA ALA A 367 33.14 9.31 -13.30
C ALA A 367 33.40 9.85 -11.88
N ALA A 368 33.04 11.12 -11.62
CA ALA A 368 33.18 11.74 -10.30
C ALA A 368 32.27 11.06 -9.27
N TYR A 369 30.99 10.85 -9.61
CA TYR A 369 30.04 10.17 -8.75
C TYR A 369 30.46 8.74 -8.42
N LEU A 370 30.96 7.99 -9.40
CA LEU A 370 31.43 6.61 -9.17
C LEU A 370 32.72 6.56 -8.35
N ALA A 371 33.51 7.64 -8.31
CA ALA A 371 34.65 7.75 -7.41
C ALA A 371 34.20 7.99 -5.97
N ASP A 372 33.17 8.81 -5.76
CA ASP A 372 32.61 9.11 -4.44
C ASP A 372 31.76 7.95 -3.87
N TYR A 373 31.13 7.15 -4.75
CA TYR A 373 30.33 5.97 -4.40
C TYR A 373 30.86 4.69 -5.06
N PRO A 374 31.94 4.08 -4.54
CA PRO A 374 32.54 2.87 -5.13
C PRO A 374 31.59 1.68 -5.24
N GLN A 375 30.61 1.57 -4.33
CA GLN A 375 29.56 0.55 -4.39
C GLN A 375 28.69 0.68 -5.65
N ALA A 376 28.46 1.89 -6.14
CA ALA A 376 27.71 2.14 -7.38
C ALA A 376 28.46 1.64 -8.61
N ALA A 377 29.80 1.67 -8.59
CA ALA A 377 30.62 1.19 -9.70
C ALA A 377 30.42 -0.32 -9.95
N ALA A 378 30.10 -1.11 -8.91
CA ALA A 378 29.78 -2.53 -9.05
C ALA A 378 28.52 -2.79 -9.89
N GLY A 379 27.67 -1.78 -10.09
CA GLY A 379 26.51 -1.83 -10.97
C GLY A 379 26.85 -1.70 -12.46
N PHE A 380 28.07 -1.26 -12.80
CA PHE A 380 28.52 -0.97 -14.17
C PHE A 380 29.71 -1.87 -14.54
N PRO A 381 29.47 -3.08 -15.06
CA PRO A 381 30.53 -4.02 -15.44
C PRO A 381 31.50 -3.41 -16.46
N GLY A 382 32.80 -3.45 -16.16
CA GLY A 382 33.85 -2.90 -17.04
C GLY A 382 34.03 -1.38 -16.96
N SER A 383 33.31 -0.67 -16.08
CA SER A 383 33.62 0.73 -15.75
C SER A 383 34.91 0.83 -14.93
N THR A 384 35.67 1.90 -15.13
CA THR A 384 36.79 2.27 -14.24
C THR A 384 36.47 3.63 -13.62
N PRO A 385 37.06 3.99 -12.45
CA PRO A 385 36.82 5.29 -11.81
C PRO A 385 37.12 6.51 -12.70
N THR A 386 37.87 6.32 -13.78
CA THR A 386 38.26 7.37 -14.74
C THR A 386 37.58 7.28 -16.10
N ALA A 387 36.81 6.23 -16.37
CA ALA A 387 36.05 6.07 -17.60
C ALA A 387 34.76 5.28 -17.33
N VAL A 388 33.62 5.98 -17.43
CA VAL A 388 32.29 5.37 -17.41
C VAL A 388 32.09 4.69 -18.76
N ALA A 389 32.69 3.51 -18.91
CA ALA A 389 32.48 2.72 -20.10
C ALA A 389 30.98 2.43 -20.19
N ALA A 390 30.43 2.62 -21.39
CA ALA A 390 29.09 2.28 -21.82
C ALA A 390 28.80 0.75 -21.75
N GLY A 391 29.14 0.10 -20.64
CA GLY A 391 29.07 -1.34 -20.44
C GLY A 391 27.66 -1.86 -20.15
N LEU A 392 26.68 -0.97 -20.01
CA LEU A 392 25.29 -1.36 -19.97
C LEU A 392 24.75 -1.60 -21.38
N PRO A 393 23.88 -2.61 -21.57
CA PRO A 393 23.20 -2.82 -22.84
C PRO A 393 22.44 -1.57 -23.30
N TRP A 394 22.21 -1.44 -24.61
CA TRP A 394 21.52 -0.29 -25.18
C TRP A 394 20.12 -0.04 -24.57
N TRP A 395 19.38 -1.08 -24.18
CA TRP A 395 18.07 -0.90 -23.53
C TRP A 395 18.16 -0.29 -22.12
N ALA A 396 19.34 -0.34 -21.48
CA ALA A 396 19.58 0.19 -20.15
C ALA A 396 20.17 1.62 -20.18
N ASN A 397 20.87 2.03 -21.24
CA ASN A 397 21.53 3.34 -21.30
C ASN A 397 21.22 4.17 -22.55
N PHE A 398 20.48 3.62 -23.51
CA PHE A 398 20.19 4.24 -24.82
C PHE A 398 21.41 4.77 -25.58
N GLY A 399 22.61 4.26 -25.30
CA GLY A 399 23.88 4.75 -25.86
C GLY A 399 24.44 6.00 -25.19
N PHE A 400 23.82 6.52 -24.13
CA PHE A 400 24.35 7.61 -23.31
C PHE A 400 25.24 7.05 -22.19
N GLY A 401 26.49 7.53 -22.11
CA GLY A 401 27.42 7.13 -21.06
C GLY A 401 26.91 7.54 -19.68
N GLY A 402 26.95 6.62 -18.71
CA GLY A 402 26.53 6.86 -17.33
C GLY A 402 25.02 6.83 -17.08
N LEU A 403 24.17 6.77 -18.11
CA LEU A 403 22.73 6.58 -17.92
C LEU A 403 22.41 5.14 -17.51
N ASP A 404 21.59 4.95 -16.49
CA ASP A 404 21.08 3.64 -16.07
C ASP A 404 19.56 3.64 -15.84
N MET A 405 18.84 3.07 -16.80
CA MET A 405 17.38 2.95 -16.80
C MET A 405 16.87 1.70 -16.06
N ARG A 406 17.74 0.81 -15.59
CA ARG A 406 17.34 -0.44 -14.91
C ARG A 406 16.39 -0.19 -13.72
N PRO A 407 16.61 0.81 -12.83
CA PRO A 407 15.66 1.12 -11.77
C PRO A 407 14.25 1.49 -12.28
N ALA A 408 14.16 2.29 -13.35
CA ALA A 408 12.88 2.68 -13.96
C ALA A 408 12.16 1.48 -14.60
N TRP A 409 12.90 0.59 -15.27
CA TRP A 409 12.35 -0.65 -15.83
C TRP A 409 11.82 -1.58 -14.75
N THR A 410 12.47 -1.69 -13.60
CA THR A 410 11.94 -2.48 -12.49
C THR A 410 10.67 -1.90 -11.90
N CYS A 411 10.51 -0.57 -11.84
CA CYS A 411 9.24 0.06 -11.47
C CYS A 411 8.12 -0.28 -12.48
N LEU A 412 8.44 -0.29 -13.78
CA LEU A 412 7.49 -0.68 -14.83
C LEU A 412 7.02 -2.14 -14.65
N ILE A 413 7.93 -3.06 -14.33
CA ILE A 413 7.57 -4.45 -14.00
C ILE A 413 6.60 -4.48 -12.81
N GLY A 414 6.81 -3.63 -11.81
CA GLY A 414 5.89 -3.47 -10.68
C GLY A 414 4.48 -3.06 -11.09
N ILE A 415 4.33 -2.08 -11.99
CA ILE A 415 3.01 -1.68 -12.52
C ILE A 415 2.36 -2.83 -13.29
N ILE A 416 3.12 -3.55 -14.12
CA ILE A 416 2.63 -4.73 -14.85
C ILE A 416 2.17 -5.80 -13.86
N LEU A 417 2.93 -6.04 -12.79
CA LEU A 417 2.57 -6.95 -11.71
C LEU A 417 1.24 -6.56 -11.06
N ALA A 418 1.05 -5.28 -10.74
CA ALA A 418 -0.22 -4.78 -10.18
C ALA A 418 -1.41 -5.00 -11.12
N VAL A 419 -1.25 -4.70 -12.42
CA VAL A 419 -2.29 -4.92 -13.44
C VAL A 419 -2.63 -6.40 -13.57
N CYS A 420 -1.60 -7.27 -13.66
CA CYS A 420 -1.77 -8.70 -13.80
C CYS A 420 -2.47 -9.31 -12.58
N LEU A 421 -2.09 -8.92 -11.37
CA LEU A 421 -2.75 -9.40 -10.14
C LEU A 421 -4.18 -8.90 -10.01
N ASN A 422 -4.46 -7.65 -10.38
CA ASN A 422 -5.82 -7.13 -10.40
C ASN A 422 -6.69 -7.96 -11.36
N LYS A 423 -6.23 -8.19 -12.60
CA LYS A 423 -6.95 -9.01 -13.59
C LYS A 423 -7.10 -10.47 -13.18
N CYS A 424 -6.08 -11.04 -12.55
CA CYS A 424 -6.13 -12.41 -12.02
C CYS A 424 -7.18 -12.52 -10.91
N THR A 425 -7.19 -11.56 -9.98
CA THR A 425 -8.18 -11.52 -8.89
C THR A 425 -9.59 -11.35 -9.45
N GLU A 426 -9.81 -10.39 -10.36
CA GLU A 426 -11.09 -10.17 -11.04
C GLU A 426 -11.61 -11.46 -11.73
N TYR A 427 -10.74 -12.24 -12.38
CA TYR A 427 -11.13 -13.51 -13.00
C TYR A 427 -11.64 -14.56 -11.99
N TYR A 428 -10.99 -14.65 -10.82
CA TYR A 428 -11.34 -15.64 -9.81
C TYR A 428 -12.46 -15.19 -8.86
N THR A 429 -12.73 -13.89 -8.74
CA THR A 429 -13.75 -13.33 -7.83
C THR A 429 -14.94 -12.66 -8.52
N GLY A 430 -14.86 -12.37 -9.82
CA GLY A 430 -15.95 -11.75 -10.59
C GLY A 430 -17.07 -12.73 -10.95
N THR A 431 -18.32 -12.31 -10.74
CA THR A 431 -19.55 -13.11 -10.97
C THR A 431 -19.77 -13.52 -12.44
N GLU A 432 -19.14 -12.82 -13.36
CA GLU A 432 -19.20 -13.02 -14.80
C GLU A 432 -18.25 -14.10 -15.32
N PHE A 433 -17.28 -14.54 -14.51
CA PHE A 433 -16.27 -15.51 -14.91
C PHE A 433 -16.60 -16.94 -14.51
N SER A 434 -15.91 -17.88 -15.16
CA SER A 434 -16.13 -19.32 -14.97
C SER A 434 -15.93 -19.80 -13.53
N PRO A 435 -14.90 -19.35 -12.77
CA PRO A 435 -14.69 -19.80 -11.40
C PRO A 435 -15.90 -19.55 -10.50
N VAL A 436 -16.40 -18.32 -10.42
CA VAL A 436 -17.56 -17.97 -9.58
C VAL A 436 -18.86 -18.60 -10.10
N LYS A 437 -19.06 -18.67 -11.42
CA LYS A 437 -20.19 -19.40 -12.02
C LYS A 437 -20.19 -20.88 -11.65
N SER A 438 -19.02 -21.49 -11.52
CA SER A 438 -18.88 -22.89 -11.09
C SER A 438 -19.29 -23.09 -9.63
N LEU A 439 -18.94 -22.14 -8.74
CA LEU A 439 -19.38 -22.13 -7.34
C LEU A 439 -20.91 -22.01 -7.27
N ALA A 440 -21.49 -21.01 -7.93
CA ALA A 440 -22.94 -20.82 -7.95
C ALA A 440 -23.69 -22.06 -8.46
N LYS A 441 -23.15 -22.72 -9.49
CA LYS A 441 -23.71 -23.99 -10.00
C LYS A 441 -23.60 -25.12 -8.96
N SER A 442 -22.50 -25.19 -8.22
CA SER A 442 -22.28 -26.24 -7.21
C SER A 442 -23.24 -26.16 -6.02
N CYS A 443 -23.86 -25.00 -5.76
CA CYS A 443 -24.95 -24.86 -4.79
C CYS A 443 -26.15 -25.79 -5.09
N SER A 444 -26.36 -26.18 -6.36
CA SER A 444 -27.46 -27.09 -6.74
C SER A 444 -27.33 -28.51 -6.16
N THR A 445 -26.15 -28.89 -5.67
CA THR A 445 -25.88 -30.19 -5.06
C THR A 445 -25.63 -30.13 -3.55
N GLY A 446 -25.85 -28.95 -2.93
CA GLY A 446 -25.79 -28.73 -1.48
C GLY A 446 -24.57 -27.94 -1.01
N HIS A 447 -24.51 -27.68 0.30
CA HIS A 447 -23.46 -26.85 0.90
C HIS A 447 -22.06 -27.48 0.81
N ALA A 448 -21.96 -28.82 0.96
CA ALA A 448 -20.68 -29.52 0.96
C ALA A 448 -19.95 -29.41 -0.37
N THR A 449 -20.66 -29.56 -1.50
CA THR A 449 -20.08 -29.43 -2.84
C THR A 449 -19.69 -27.99 -3.14
N ASN A 450 -20.45 -27.02 -2.65
CA ASN A 450 -20.08 -25.60 -2.75
C ASN A 450 -18.79 -25.28 -1.99
N ILE A 451 -18.65 -25.78 -0.76
CA ILE A 451 -17.43 -25.57 0.04
C ILE A 451 -16.22 -26.25 -0.63
N ILE A 452 -16.37 -27.49 -1.11
CA ILE A 452 -15.28 -28.21 -1.81
C ILE A 452 -14.86 -27.46 -3.08
N GLN A 453 -15.84 -27.01 -3.89
CA GLN A 453 -15.56 -26.24 -5.09
C GLN A 453 -14.87 -24.91 -4.76
N GLY A 454 -15.30 -24.22 -3.70
CA GLY A 454 -14.68 -23.00 -3.21
C GLY A 454 -13.22 -23.20 -2.81
N PHE A 455 -12.90 -24.25 -2.05
CA PHE A 455 -11.51 -24.60 -1.71
C PHE A 455 -10.68 -24.91 -2.96
N ALA A 456 -11.24 -25.67 -3.91
CA ALA A 456 -10.54 -26.00 -5.15
C ALA A 456 -10.19 -24.72 -5.96
N VAL A 457 -11.15 -23.82 -6.15
CA VAL A 457 -10.94 -22.53 -6.84
C VAL A 457 -9.96 -21.64 -6.09
N GLY A 458 -10.03 -21.59 -4.76
CA GLY A 458 -9.09 -20.81 -3.94
C GLY A 458 -7.64 -21.32 -4.01
N TYR A 459 -7.45 -22.64 -4.05
CA TYR A 459 -6.11 -23.22 -4.25
C TYR A 459 -5.60 -22.96 -5.68
N GLU A 460 -6.47 -23.03 -6.69
CA GLU A 460 -6.11 -22.72 -8.08
C GLU A 460 -5.69 -21.26 -8.24
N SER A 461 -6.46 -20.31 -7.71
CA SER A 461 -6.16 -18.88 -7.80
C SER A 461 -4.83 -18.52 -7.13
N THR A 462 -4.51 -19.19 -6.01
CA THR A 462 -3.23 -19.02 -5.31
C THR A 462 -2.04 -19.40 -6.20
N VAL A 463 -2.15 -20.52 -6.94
CA VAL A 463 -1.09 -20.94 -7.88
C VAL A 463 -0.90 -19.89 -8.97
N ALA A 464 -1.99 -19.38 -9.56
CA ALA A 464 -1.92 -18.34 -10.58
C ALA A 464 -1.24 -17.06 -10.07
N ALA A 465 -1.64 -16.57 -8.88
CA ALA A 465 -1.05 -15.40 -8.26
C ALA A 465 0.45 -15.57 -7.97
N VAL A 466 0.86 -16.72 -7.42
CA VAL A 466 2.27 -17.02 -7.14
C VAL A 466 3.10 -17.06 -8.42
N LEU A 467 2.59 -17.63 -9.51
CA LEU A 467 3.29 -17.64 -10.80
C LEU A 467 3.48 -16.22 -11.36
N ILE A 468 2.47 -15.35 -11.23
CA ILE A 468 2.57 -13.95 -11.65
C ILE A 468 3.65 -13.21 -10.82
N ILE A 469 3.65 -13.39 -9.50
CA ILE A 469 4.65 -12.77 -8.62
C ILE A 469 6.06 -13.31 -8.93
N ALA A 470 6.20 -14.63 -9.08
CA ALA A 470 7.47 -15.26 -9.42
C ALA A 470 8.01 -14.79 -10.78
N ALA A 471 7.15 -14.64 -11.78
CA ALA A 471 7.52 -14.08 -13.08
C ALA A 471 7.99 -12.64 -12.96
N ALA A 472 7.29 -11.78 -12.19
CA ALA A 472 7.70 -10.39 -11.98
C ALA A 472 9.05 -10.28 -11.25
N ILE A 473 9.27 -11.08 -10.19
CA ILE A 473 10.56 -11.14 -9.48
C ILE A 473 11.66 -11.63 -10.44
N MET A 474 11.40 -12.65 -11.24
CA MET A 474 12.35 -13.17 -12.22
C MET A 474 12.70 -12.13 -13.29
N CYS A 475 11.70 -11.44 -13.86
CA CYS A 475 11.93 -10.36 -14.83
C CYS A 475 12.76 -9.23 -14.20
N SER A 476 12.46 -8.85 -12.97
CA SER A 476 13.22 -7.83 -12.23
C SER A 476 14.67 -8.28 -11.97
N ALA A 477 14.87 -9.55 -11.62
CA ALA A 477 16.20 -10.11 -11.39
C ALA A 477 17.02 -10.18 -12.69
N LEU A 478 16.39 -10.51 -13.81
CA LEU A 478 17.04 -10.57 -15.12
C LEU A 478 17.53 -9.19 -15.60
N ILE A 479 16.86 -8.10 -15.24
CA ILE A 479 17.32 -6.73 -15.52
C ILE A 479 18.70 -6.45 -14.90
N TYR A 480 18.96 -7.03 -13.72
CA TYR A 480 20.21 -6.89 -12.99
C TYR A 480 21.12 -8.13 -13.10
N ALA A 481 20.86 -9.01 -14.07
CA ALA A 481 21.68 -10.20 -14.28
C ALA A 481 23.16 -9.81 -14.50
N GLY A 482 24.07 -10.51 -13.81
CA GLY A 482 25.51 -10.23 -13.85
C GLY A 482 25.99 -9.14 -12.88
N THR A 483 25.12 -8.58 -12.05
CA THR A 483 25.49 -7.68 -10.94
C THR A 483 25.46 -8.42 -9.59
N ASN A 484 25.98 -7.79 -8.53
CA ASN A 484 25.94 -8.33 -7.17
C ASN A 484 24.47 -8.49 -6.68
N PRO A 485 24.17 -9.51 -5.85
CA PRO A 485 22.88 -9.68 -5.18
C PRO A 485 22.21 -8.41 -4.63
N THR A 486 22.96 -7.42 -4.15
CA THR A 486 22.40 -6.14 -3.65
C THR A 486 21.60 -5.40 -4.72
N PHE A 487 22.10 -5.33 -5.97
CA PHE A 487 21.40 -4.68 -7.08
C PHE A 487 20.15 -5.45 -7.51
N ILE A 488 20.22 -6.78 -7.50
CA ILE A 488 19.07 -7.65 -7.77
C ILE A 488 17.97 -7.40 -6.73
N ALA A 489 18.33 -7.36 -5.45
CA ALA A 489 17.41 -7.05 -4.35
C ALA A 489 16.83 -5.64 -4.49
N PHE A 490 17.65 -4.64 -4.83
CA PHE A 490 17.18 -3.28 -5.11
C PHE A 490 16.16 -3.26 -6.26
N GLY A 491 16.42 -3.97 -7.34
CA GLY A 491 15.46 -4.13 -8.44
C GLY A 491 14.12 -4.71 -7.97
N VAL A 492 14.15 -5.76 -7.14
CA VAL A 492 12.93 -6.36 -6.56
C VAL A 492 12.21 -5.36 -5.65
N ALA A 493 12.92 -4.57 -4.86
CA ALA A 493 12.32 -3.52 -4.04
C ALA A 493 11.67 -2.43 -4.90
N MET A 494 12.32 -2.00 -5.99
CA MET A 494 11.76 -1.05 -6.96
C MET A 494 10.55 -1.61 -7.71
N CYS A 495 10.51 -2.92 -7.97
CA CYS A 495 9.31 -3.60 -8.45
C CYS A 495 8.15 -3.47 -7.44
N GLY A 496 8.43 -3.63 -6.13
CA GLY A 496 7.45 -3.37 -5.08
C GLY A 496 6.96 -1.91 -5.04
N ILE A 497 7.87 -0.94 -5.19
CA ILE A 497 7.52 0.49 -5.32
C ILE A 497 6.58 0.69 -6.52
N GLY A 498 6.94 0.13 -7.68
CA GLY A 498 6.15 0.19 -8.90
C GLY A 498 4.73 -0.35 -8.71
N MET A 499 4.61 -1.51 -8.07
CA MET A 499 3.33 -2.17 -7.78
C MET A 499 2.40 -1.32 -6.92
N LEU A 500 2.96 -0.63 -5.93
CA LEU A 500 2.21 0.21 -4.98
C LEU A 500 2.17 1.68 -5.42
N THR A 501 2.54 2.01 -6.66
CA THR A 501 2.56 3.41 -7.12
C THR A 501 1.18 4.06 -7.06
N LEU A 502 0.15 3.27 -7.35
CA LEU A 502 -1.24 3.72 -7.38
C LEU A 502 -1.98 3.35 -6.10
N THR A 503 -1.28 3.34 -4.96
CA THR A 503 -1.87 3.01 -3.65
C THR A 503 -3.09 3.86 -3.35
N GLY A 504 -3.08 5.15 -3.67
CA GLY A 504 -4.27 6.00 -3.63
C GLY A 504 -5.49 5.38 -4.31
N ASN A 505 -5.35 4.89 -5.53
CA ASN A 505 -6.45 4.26 -6.28
C ASN A 505 -6.82 2.90 -5.70
N THR A 506 -5.82 2.10 -5.33
CA THR A 506 -6.03 0.75 -4.77
C THR A 506 -6.86 0.84 -3.49
N ILE A 507 -6.49 1.75 -2.57
CA ILE A 507 -7.26 1.98 -1.34
C ILE A 507 -8.62 2.59 -1.66
N SER A 508 -8.74 3.51 -2.64
CA SER A 508 -10.06 4.02 -3.04
C SER A 508 -11.01 2.92 -3.47
N MET A 509 -10.52 1.93 -4.23
CA MET A 509 -11.31 0.79 -4.70
C MET A 509 -11.66 -0.16 -3.55
N ASP A 510 -10.71 -0.41 -2.67
CA ASP A 510 -10.86 -1.35 -1.56
C ASP A 510 -11.83 -0.80 -0.50
N VAL A 511 -11.62 0.44 -0.03
CA VAL A 511 -12.50 1.10 0.96
C VAL A 511 -13.89 1.37 0.38
N PHE A 512 -14.03 1.52 -0.94
CA PHE A 512 -15.35 1.68 -1.57
C PHE A 512 -16.28 0.51 -1.27
N GLY A 513 -15.75 -0.72 -1.18
CA GLY A 513 -16.54 -1.93 -0.89
C GLY A 513 -17.28 -1.84 0.46
N PRO A 514 -16.56 -1.76 1.59
CA PRO A 514 -17.17 -1.66 2.92
C PRO A 514 -18.06 -0.43 3.10
N VAL A 515 -17.73 0.69 2.43
CA VAL A 515 -18.58 1.89 2.46
C VAL A 515 -19.93 1.66 1.76
N ALA A 516 -19.91 0.96 0.62
CA ALA A 516 -21.11 0.58 -0.10
C ALA A 516 -21.93 -0.48 0.65
N ASP A 517 -21.25 -1.42 1.31
CA ASP A 517 -21.86 -2.48 2.11
C ASP A 517 -22.66 -1.90 3.28
N ASN A 518 -22.02 -1.08 4.11
CA ASN A 518 -22.71 -0.35 5.17
C ASN A 518 -23.79 0.59 4.66
N ALA A 519 -23.63 1.16 3.46
CA ALA A 519 -24.66 2.00 2.87
C ALA A 519 -25.92 1.18 2.54
N ASN A 520 -25.73 -0.07 2.09
CA ASN A 520 -26.80 -1.03 1.90
C ASN A 520 -27.47 -1.39 3.24
N GLY A 521 -26.68 -1.74 4.26
CA GLY A 521 -27.22 -2.04 5.59
C GLY A 521 -27.99 -0.89 6.23
N ILE A 522 -27.50 0.35 6.09
CA ILE A 522 -28.24 1.57 6.51
C ILE A 522 -29.53 1.75 5.69
N GLY A 523 -29.48 1.44 4.40
CA GLY A 523 -30.64 1.46 3.50
C GLY A 523 -31.73 0.50 3.95
N GLU A 524 -31.36 -0.76 4.19
CA GLU A 524 -32.28 -1.83 4.61
C GLU A 524 -32.88 -1.56 5.99
N MET A 525 -32.03 -1.29 7.00
CA MET A 525 -32.49 -0.97 8.36
C MET A 525 -33.28 0.34 8.43
N GLY A 526 -32.97 1.27 7.53
CA GLY A 526 -33.57 2.60 7.43
C GLY A 526 -34.80 2.66 6.55
N TYR A 527 -35.12 1.58 5.83
CA TYR A 527 -36.20 1.55 4.87
C TYR A 527 -37.55 1.76 5.56
N ASP A 528 -38.26 2.78 5.11
CA ASP A 528 -39.66 3.01 5.44
C ASP A 528 -40.43 3.20 4.13
N LYS A 529 -41.30 2.23 3.81
CA LYS A 529 -42.14 2.24 2.60
C LYS A 529 -42.97 3.52 2.46
N ALA A 530 -43.40 4.13 3.57
CA ALA A 530 -44.19 5.36 3.55
C ALA A 530 -43.36 6.59 3.16
N GLU A 531 -42.08 6.64 3.53
CA GLU A 531 -41.17 7.76 3.24
C GLU A 531 -40.35 7.55 1.96
N MET A 532 -40.10 6.30 1.55
CA MET A 532 -39.13 5.96 0.51
C MET A 532 -39.75 5.33 -0.75
N GLY A 533 -41.02 4.92 -0.73
CA GLY A 533 -41.66 4.26 -1.87
C GLY A 533 -41.33 2.77 -1.96
N GLU A 534 -41.38 2.17 -3.17
CA GLU A 534 -40.96 0.77 -3.38
C GLU A 534 -39.45 0.62 -3.24
N GLU A 535 -38.98 -0.54 -2.77
CA GLU A 535 -37.55 -0.90 -2.72
C GLU A 535 -36.90 -0.70 -4.10
N THR A 536 -35.86 0.13 -4.17
CA THR A 536 -35.11 0.44 -5.39
C THR A 536 -33.75 -0.22 -5.42
#